data_AF-M2SBQ1-F1
#
_entry.id   AF-M2SBQ1-F1
#
_cell.length_a   1.000
_cell.length_b   1.000
_cell.length_c   1.000
_cell.angle_alpha   90.00
_cell.angle_beta   90.00
_cell.angle_gamma   90.00
#
_symmetry.space_group_name_H-M   'P 1'
#
loop_
_entity.id
_entity.type
_entity.pdbx_description
1 polymer ?
#
loop_
_entity_poly.entity_id
_entity_poly.type
_entity_poly.pdbx_seq_one_letter_code
_entity_poly.pdbx_strand_id
1 'polypeptide(L)'
;MDAKKVYLKVYNLSMVVGWTFILVTYFLKALETGFDAPLMYPHVRIALMIFQYGAILEIFHAITGLVPSPLGTTITQVFSRVVLVAVLEYIPESRALGFLLLGCAWSVTEVIRYSFYSFKLFGLAVPYPLLWCRYSFFIVLYPMGVSGEVITLFKSLPYFRTVTVFGLFPASYIIWALILYYIPGLYMLYTYMLSQRKKVLGKKNENKPVEGLFKKDN
;
A
#
# COMPACT_ATOMS: atom_id res chain seq x y z
N MET A 1 -13.90 -26.67 6.64
CA MET A 1 -13.66 -25.27 6.23
C MET A 1 -12.80 -25.33 4.97
N ASP A 2 -13.20 -24.67 3.88
CA ASP A 2 -12.42 -24.66 2.61
C ASP A 2 -10.99 -24.18 2.89
N ALA A 3 -9.99 -25.03 2.59
CA ALA A 3 -8.57 -24.78 2.86
C ALA A 3 -8.10 -23.43 2.29
N LYS A 4 -8.65 -23.03 1.13
CA LYS A 4 -8.37 -21.72 0.50
C LYS A 4 -8.83 -20.56 1.39
N LYS A 5 -10.03 -20.66 1.97
CA LYS A 5 -10.57 -19.64 2.88
C LYS A 5 -9.80 -19.58 4.20
N VAL A 6 -9.35 -20.72 4.73
CA VAL A 6 -8.51 -20.75 5.94
C VAL A 6 -7.20 -20.03 5.68
N TYR A 7 -6.53 -20.39 4.59
CA TYR A 7 -5.28 -19.75 4.17
C TYR A 7 -5.43 -18.24 4.02
N LEU A 8 -6.46 -17.76 3.30
CA LEU A 8 -6.69 -16.33 3.12
C LEU A 8 -6.95 -15.60 4.44
N LYS A 9 -7.68 -16.23 5.38
CA LYS A 9 -7.91 -15.66 6.72
C LYS A 9 -6.60 -15.51 7.48
N VAL A 10 -5.79 -16.57 7.51
CA VAL A 10 -4.48 -16.53 8.19
C VAL A 10 -3.58 -15.48 7.57
N TYR A 11 -3.46 -15.46 6.23
CA TYR A 11 -2.66 -14.48 5.51
C TYR A 11 -3.08 -13.03 5.83
N ASN A 12 -4.38 -12.71 5.73
CA ASN A 12 -4.85 -11.34 5.98
C ASN A 12 -4.67 -10.95 7.46
N LEU A 13 -4.89 -11.86 8.41
CA LEU A 13 -4.65 -11.59 9.82
C LEU A 13 -3.16 -11.36 10.12
N SER A 14 -2.28 -12.18 9.56
CA SER A 14 -0.83 -11.99 9.68
C SER A 14 -0.41 -10.62 9.14
N MET A 15 -0.99 -10.20 8.01
CA MET A 15 -0.76 -8.88 7.45
C MET A 15 -1.29 -7.74 8.33
N VAL A 16 -2.48 -7.88 8.93
CA VAL A 16 -2.99 -6.89 9.91
C VAL A 16 -2.04 -6.73 11.08
N VAL A 17 -1.63 -7.85 11.69
CA VAL A 17 -0.71 -7.83 12.85
C VAL A 17 0.61 -7.18 12.47
N GLY A 18 1.18 -7.57 11.33
CA GLY A 18 2.44 -7.03 10.84
C GLY A 18 2.43 -5.53 10.57
N TRP A 19 1.45 -5.06 9.82
CA TRP A 19 1.32 -3.63 9.52
C TRP A 19 0.94 -2.80 10.74
N THR A 20 0.21 -3.38 11.71
CA THR A 20 -0.06 -2.73 13.00
C THR A 20 1.21 -2.59 13.82
N PHE A 21 2.06 -3.63 13.86
CA PHE A 21 3.37 -3.55 14.49
C PHE A 21 4.25 -2.47 13.87
N ILE A 22 4.29 -2.39 12.53
CA ILE A 22 5.00 -1.31 11.81
C ILE A 22 4.43 0.06 12.20
N LEU A 23 3.10 0.22 12.16
CA LEU A 23 2.41 1.48 12.48
C LEU A 23 2.78 1.97 13.88
N VAL A 24 2.60 1.12 14.89
CA VAL A 24 2.87 1.45 16.29
C VAL A 24 4.35 1.79 16.50
N THR A 25 5.24 0.95 16.01
CA THR A 25 6.69 1.17 16.13
C THR A 25 7.12 2.46 15.44
N TYR A 26 6.59 2.72 14.24
CA TYR A 26 6.86 3.92 13.47
C TYR A 26 6.48 5.18 14.24
N PHE A 27 5.26 5.25 14.79
CA PHE A 27 4.79 6.43 15.53
C PHE A 27 5.49 6.61 16.87
N LEU A 28 5.77 5.53 17.62
CA LEU A 28 6.54 5.63 18.86
C LEU A 28 7.95 6.18 18.60
N LYS A 29 8.63 5.67 17.58
CA LYS A 29 9.98 6.16 17.22
C LYS A 29 9.97 7.55 16.61
N ALA A 30 8.90 7.95 15.92
CA ALA A 30 8.74 9.33 15.49
C ALA A 30 8.69 10.31 16.67
N LEU A 31 7.95 9.95 17.73
CA LEU A 31 7.86 10.76 18.95
C LEU A 31 9.18 10.79 19.74
N GLU A 32 9.89 9.66 19.82
CA GLU A 32 11.18 9.59 20.52
C GLU A 32 12.31 10.37 19.82
N THR A 33 12.35 10.31 18.48
CA THR A 33 13.46 10.85 17.69
C THR A 33 13.19 12.23 17.10
N GLY A 34 11.96 12.75 17.23
CA GLY A 34 11.56 14.00 16.60
C GLY A 34 11.42 13.90 15.07
N PHE A 35 10.91 12.76 14.58
CA PHE A 35 10.75 12.45 13.15
C PHE A 35 12.07 12.38 12.35
N ASP A 36 13.14 11.89 12.96
CA ASP A 36 14.41 11.64 12.26
C ASP A 36 14.34 10.32 11.45
N ALA A 37 14.25 10.43 10.12
CA ALA A 37 14.08 9.29 9.23
C ALA A 37 15.23 8.24 9.32
N PRO A 38 16.52 8.62 9.24
CA PRO A 38 17.63 7.70 9.45
C PRO A 38 17.59 6.95 10.79
N LEU A 39 17.21 7.62 11.89
CA LEU A 39 17.10 6.98 13.20
C LEU A 39 15.89 6.05 13.31
N MET A 40 14.78 6.38 12.65
CA MET A 40 13.55 5.59 12.68
C MET A 40 13.62 4.32 11.83
N TYR A 41 14.22 4.41 10.63
CA TYR A 41 14.21 3.32 9.64
C TYR A 41 14.66 1.96 10.19
N PRO A 42 15.79 1.85 10.93
CA PRO A 42 16.27 0.56 11.45
C PRO A 42 15.25 -0.19 12.31
N HIS A 43 14.39 0.52 13.03
CA HIS A 43 13.38 -0.07 13.93
C HIS A 43 12.22 -0.71 13.17
N VAL A 44 11.90 -0.22 11.97
CA VAL A 44 10.81 -0.74 11.15
C VAL A 44 11.29 -1.58 9.97
N ARG A 45 12.58 -1.51 9.60
CA ARG A 45 13.11 -2.08 8.34
C ARG A 45 12.76 -3.56 8.15
N ILE A 46 12.99 -4.40 9.17
CA ILE A 46 12.84 -5.86 9.03
C ILE A 46 11.37 -6.20 8.83
N ALA A 47 10.50 -5.61 9.66
CA ALA A 47 9.06 -5.81 9.53
C ALA A 47 8.56 -5.29 8.16
N LEU A 48 8.99 -4.10 7.76
CA LEU A 48 8.63 -3.51 6.47
C LEU A 48 9.02 -4.43 5.30
N MET A 49 10.24 -4.99 5.30
CA MET A 49 10.68 -5.93 4.28
C MET A 49 9.83 -7.21 4.27
N ILE A 50 9.63 -7.83 5.45
CA ILE A 50 8.84 -9.08 5.56
C ILE A 50 7.43 -8.89 5.01
N PHE A 51 6.72 -7.86 5.47
CA PHE A 51 5.31 -7.67 5.09
C PHE A 51 5.15 -7.08 3.68
N GLN A 52 6.10 -6.27 3.20
CA GLN A 52 6.07 -5.79 1.82
C GLN A 52 6.39 -6.91 0.82
N TYR A 53 7.37 -7.77 1.10
CA TYR A 53 7.67 -8.93 0.25
C TYR A 53 6.59 -10.01 0.38
N GLY A 54 5.97 -10.15 1.55
CA GLY A 54 4.80 -11.01 1.73
C GLY A 54 3.64 -10.63 0.80
N ALA A 55 3.50 -9.36 0.42
CA ALA A 55 2.47 -8.89 -0.51
C ALA A 55 2.68 -9.41 -1.95
N ILE A 56 3.85 -9.97 -2.29
CA ILE A 56 4.06 -10.69 -3.56
C ILE A 56 3.09 -11.88 -3.67
N LEU A 57 2.68 -12.47 -2.55
CA LEU A 57 1.64 -13.50 -2.53
C LEU A 57 0.32 -13.02 -3.13
N GLU A 58 -0.01 -11.72 -3.08
CA GLU A 58 -1.22 -11.17 -3.69
C GLU A 58 -1.19 -11.28 -5.22
N ILE A 59 0.00 -11.20 -5.83
CA ILE A 59 0.18 -11.44 -7.25
C ILE A 59 -0.16 -12.90 -7.57
N PHE A 60 0.35 -13.84 -6.77
CA PHE A 60 0.02 -15.25 -6.93
C PHE A 60 -1.47 -15.53 -6.70
N HIS A 61 -2.11 -14.85 -5.74
CA HIS A 61 -3.56 -14.97 -5.51
C HIS A 61 -4.36 -14.49 -6.72
N ALA A 62 -3.92 -13.41 -7.38
CA ALA A 62 -4.55 -12.90 -8.59
C ALA A 62 -4.34 -13.85 -9.79
N ILE A 63 -3.11 -14.36 -9.99
CA ILE A 63 -2.77 -15.31 -11.08
C ILE A 63 -3.61 -16.59 -10.97
N THR A 64 -3.73 -17.14 -9.76
CA THR A 64 -4.46 -18.40 -9.51
C THR A 64 -5.97 -18.22 -9.44
N GLY A 65 -6.48 -16.99 -9.53
CA GLY A 65 -7.90 -16.67 -9.35
C GLY A 65 -8.40 -16.93 -7.93
N LEU A 66 -7.50 -17.06 -6.95
CA LEU A 66 -7.87 -17.23 -5.54
C LEU A 66 -8.61 -15.99 -5.00
N VAL A 67 -8.26 -14.82 -5.52
CA VAL A 67 -8.94 -13.54 -5.23
C VAL A 67 -9.26 -12.85 -6.57
N PRO A 68 -10.49 -12.34 -6.76
CA PRO A 68 -10.87 -11.62 -7.97
C PRO A 68 -10.23 -10.22 -7.98
N SER A 69 -8.96 -10.16 -8.40
CA SER A 69 -8.18 -8.92 -8.50
C SER A 69 -7.67 -8.74 -9.93
N PRO A 70 -7.71 -7.53 -10.51
CA PRO A 70 -7.09 -7.29 -11.81
C PRO A 70 -5.57 -7.51 -11.71
N LEU A 71 -5.05 -8.45 -12.49
CA LEU A 71 -3.66 -8.91 -12.38
C LEU A 71 -2.67 -7.76 -12.64
N GLY A 72 -2.86 -7.00 -13.72
CA GLY A 72 -1.95 -5.91 -14.10
C GLY A 72 -1.83 -4.84 -13.02
N THR A 73 -2.94 -4.44 -12.38
CA THR A 73 -2.90 -3.44 -11.30
C THR A 73 -2.26 -4.01 -10.04
N THR A 74 -2.51 -5.27 -9.72
CA THR A 74 -1.90 -5.95 -8.56
C THR A 74 -0.38 -6.04 -8.70
N ILE A 75 0.10 -6.42 -9.89
CA ILE A 75 1.53 -6.44 -10.21
C ILE A 75 2.14 -5.06 -10.03
N THR A 76 1.60 -4.03 -10.70
CA THR A 76 2.17 -2.68 -10.63
C THR A 76 2.19 -2.14 -9.20
N GLN A 77 1.13 -2.35 -8.42
CA GLN A 77 1.03 -1.89 -7.04
C GLN A 77 2.03 -2.58 -6.10
N VAL A 78 2.22 -3.89 -6.25
CA VAL A 78 3.13 -4.65 -5.38
C VAL A 78 4.57 -4.40 -5.77
N PHE A 79 4.90 -4.48 -7.07
CA PHE A 79 6.28 -4.29 -7.54
C PHE A 79 6.79 -2.87 -7.28
N SER A 80 5.98 -1.82 -7.48
CA SER A 80 6.42 -0.44 -7.21
C SER A 80 6.90 -0.27 -5.77
N ARG A 81 6.17 -0.86 -4.81
CA ARG A 81 6.49 -0.77 -3.39
C ARG A 81 7.66 -1.67 -2.98
N VAL A 82 7.77 -2.86 -3.58
CA VAL A 82 8.94 -3.75 -3.40
C VAL A 82 10.23 -3.04 -3.84
N VAL A 83 10.20 -2.36 -5.00
CA VAL A 83 11.34 -1.57 -5.49
C VAL A 83 11.68 -0.44 -4.52
N LEU A 84 10.68 0.28 -4.00
CA LEU A 84 10.91 1.34 -3.03
C LEU A 84 11.50 0.84 -1.70
N VAL A 85 11.07 -0.32 -1.20
CA VAL A 85 11.69 -0.92 -0.01
C VAL A 85 13.15 -1.27 -0.29
N ALA A 86 13.48 -1.78 -1.48
CA ALA A 86 14.86 -2.02 -1.88
C ALA A 86 15.67 -0.71 -1.97
N VAL A 87 15.10 0.36 -2.55
CA VAL A 87 15.73 1.69 -2.58
C VAL A 87 16.04 2.19 -1.17
N LEU A 88 15.07 2.09 -0.25
CA LEU A 88 15.28 2.48 1.14
C LEU A 88 16.35 1.63 1.83
N GLU A 89 16.45 0.34 1.53
CA GLU A 89 17.44 -0.54 2.16
C GLU A 89 18.85 -0.26 1.64
N TYR A 90 19.03 -0.16 0.32
CA TYR A 90 20.36 -0.08 -0.29
C TYR A 90 20.89 1.35 -0.48
N ILE A 91 20.03 2.37 -0.41
CA ILE A 91 20.39 3.77 -0.67
C ILE A 91 19.97 4.60 0.55
N PRO A 92 20.81 4.70 1.60
CA PRO A 92 20.48 5.41 2.84
C PRO A 92 20.07 6.88 2.64
N GLU A 93 20.60 7.55 1.61
CA GLU A 93 20.27 8.94 1.25
C GLU A 93 18.81 9.11 0.84
N SER A 94 18.15 8.02 0.43
CA SER A 94 16.72 8.00 0.11
C SER A 94 15.83 8.02 1.37
N ARG A 95 16.38 7.70 2.55
CA ARG A 95 15.70 7.72 3.86
C ARG A 95 15.58 9.14 4.41
N ALA A 96 14.92 9.99 3.65
CA ALA A 96 14.68 11.39 4.01
C ALA A 96 13.19 11.60 4.32
N LEU A 97 12.67 12.80 4.04
CA LEU A 97 11.24 13.11 4.10
C LEU A 97 10.38 12.09 3.34
N GLY A 98 10.90 11.49 2.26
CA GLY A 98 10.24 10.46 1.49
C GLY A 98 9.81 9.26 2.35
N PHE A 99 10.74 8.73 3.15
CA PHE A 99 10.47 7.66 4.11
C PHE A 99 9.41 8.04 5.15
N LEU A 100 9.45 9.29 5.65
CA LEU A 100 8.48 9.72 6.66
C LEU A 100 7.04 9.72 6.11
N LEU A 101 6.88 10.22 4.89
CA LEU A 101 5.58 10.30 4.24
C LEU A 101 5.05 8.92 3.86
N LEU A 102 5.87 8.08 3.22
CA LEU A 102 5.45 6.74 2.82
C LEU A 102 5.28 5.82 4.04
N GLY A 103 6.12 5.91 5.06
CA GLY A 103 6.04 5.08 6.27
C GLY A 103 4.70 5.29 7.00
N CYS A 104 4.30 6.56 7.15
CA CYS A 104 2.98 6.91 7.66
C CYS A 104 1.85 6.44 6.71
N ALA A 105 1.91 6.83 5.43
CA ALA A 105 0.83 6.56 4.47
C ALA A 105 0.60 5.05 4.27
N TRP A 106 1.67 4.28 4.11
CA TRP A 106 1.61 2.84 3.91
C TRP A 106 1.11 2.12 5.15
N SER A 107 1.68 2.39 6.33
CA SER A 107 1.29 1.67 7.55
C SER A 107 -0.19 1.87 7.88
N VAL A 108 -0.72 3.10 7.78
CA VAL A 108 -2.15 3.36 8.01
C VAL A 108 -3.02 2.70 6.94
N THR A 109 -2.64 2.84 5.66
CA THR A 109 -3.42 2.29 4.53
C THR A 109 -3.50 0.76 4.61
N GLU A 110 -2.40 0.10 4.93
CA GLU A 110 -2.32 -1.36 4.98
C GLU A 110 -3.08 -1.95 6.16
N VAL A 111 -2.99 -1.34 7.35
CA VAL A 111 -3.81 -1.76 8.49
C VAL A 111 -5.29 -1.70 8.14
N ILE A 112 -5.76 -0.61 7.52
CA ILE A 112 -7.16 -0.47 7.09
C ILE A 112 -7.51 -1.52 6.03
N ARG A 113 -6.63 -1.73 5.03
CA ARG A 113 -6.87 -2.63 3.89
C ARG A 113 -7.05 -4.07 4.36
N TYR A 114 -6.10 -4.59 5.11
CA TYR A 114 -6.14 -5.98 5.58
C TYR A 114 -7.18 -6.19 6.67
N SER A 115 -7.47 -5.17 7.49
CA SER A 115 -8.58 -5.25 8.46
C SER A 115 -9.90 -5.43 7.70
N PHE A 116 -10.14 -4.58 6.70
CA PHE A 116 -11.35 -4.66 5.88
C PHE A 116 -11.48 -6.02 5.16
N TYR A 117 -10.39 -6.56 4.61
CA TYR A 117 -10.39 -7.89 3.99
C TYR A 117 -10.64 -9.01 5.00
N SER A 118 -10.08 -8.90 6.21
CA SER A 118 -10.32 -9.85 7.29
C SER A 118 -11.81 -9.91 7.65
N PHE A 119 -12.45 -8.76 7.94
CA PHE A 119 -13.90 -8.73 8.24
C PHE A 119 -14.73 -9.41 7.15
N LYS A 120 -14.44 -9.13 5.87
CA LYS A 120 -15.12 -9.76 4.73
C LYS A 120 -14.92 -11.28 4.68
N LEU A 121 -13.69 -11.77 4.90
CA LEU A 121 -13.38 -13.20 4.88
C LEU A 121 -14.01 -13.97 6.04
N PHE A 122 -14.19 -13.32 7.20
CA PHE A 122 -14.91 -13.90 8.34
C PHE A 122 -16.43 -13.83 8.20
N GLY A 123 -16.96 -13.19 7.16
CA GLY A 123 -18.40 -12.97 7.00
C GLY A 123 -18.99 -12.03 8.05
N LEU A 124 -18.15 -11.20 8.68
CA LEU A 124 -18.55 -10.26 9.70
C LEU A 124 -18.99 -8.94 9.05
N ALA A 125 -19.96 -8.27 9.68
CA ALA A 125 -20.33 -6.92 9.30
C ALA A 125 -19.13 -5.99 9.50
N VAL A 126 -18.74 -5.26 8.45
CA VAL A 126 -17.65 -4.28 8.53
C VAL A 126 -18.13 -3.08 9.36
N PRO A 127 -17.44 -2.72 10.46
CA PRO A 127 -17.81 -1.55 11.26
C PRO A 127 -17.80 -0.28 10.41
N TYR A 128 -18.82 0.57 10.59
CA TYR A 128 -18.92 1.83 9.83
C TYR A 128 -17.67 2.71 9.91
N PRO A 129 -16.99 2.86 11.08
CA PRO A 129 -15.74 3.62 11.14
C PRO A 129 -14.65 3.05 10.22
N LEU A 130 -14.48 1.73 10.17
CA LEU A 130 -13.48 1.07 9.31
C LEU A 130 -13.82 1.27 7.82
N LEU A 131 -15.11 1.15 7.48
CA LEU A 131 -15.60 1.44 6.12
C LEU A 131 -15.32 2.90 5.74
N TRP A 132 -15.67 3.84 6.61
CA TRP A 132 -15.47 5.26 6.38
C TRP A 132 -13.98 5.60 6.22
N CYS A 133 -13.11 5.06 7.08
CA CYS A 133 -11.66 5.24 6.97
C CYS A 133 -11.14 4.76 5.62
N ARG A 134 -11.51 3.53 5.19
CA ARG A 134 -11.11 2.97 3.89
C ARG A 134 -11.47 3.87 2.72
N TYR A 135 -12.65 4.49 2.75
CA TYR A 135 -13.16 5.31 1.65
C TYR A 135 -12.95 6.82 1.84
N SER A 136 -12.24 7.27 2.88
CA SER A 136 -12.01 8.71 3.12
C SER A 136 -10.53 9.05 3.34
N PHE A 137 -9.75 8.17 3.98
CA PHE A 137 -8.34 8.46 4.29
C PHE A 137 -7.48 8.64 3.05
N PHE A 138 -7.85 8.05 1.91
CA PHE A 138 -7.14 8.26 0.64
C PHE A 138 -7.02 9.74 0.26
N ILE A 139 -7.93 10.61 0.71
CA ILE A 139 -7.88 12.06 0.42
C ILE A 139 -6.55 12.66 0.90
N VAL A 140 -6.06 12.22 2.05
CA VAL A 140 -4.79 12.70 2.66
C VAL A 140 -3.66 11.72 2.41
N LEU A 141 -3.90 10.42 2.64
CA LEU A 141 -2.85 9.40 2.56
C LEU A 141 -2.35 9.18 1.13
N TYR A 142 -3.19 9.43 0.11
CA TYR A 142 -2.79 9.17 -1.26
C TYR A 142 -1.81 10.24 -1.78
N PRO A 143 -2.06 11.56 -1.67
CA PRO A 143 -1.05 12.57 -1.97
C PRO A 143 0.20 12.42 -1.10
N MET A 144 0.04 12.10 0.19
CA MET A 144 1.16 11.86 1.11
C MET A 144 2.03 10.70 0.65
N GLY A 145 1.42 9.54 0.35
CA GLY A 145 2.12 8.36 -0.14
C GLY A 145 2.87 8.64 -1.44
N VAL A 146 2.18 9.16 -2.46
CA VAL A 146 2.82 9.47 -3.76
C VAL A 146 3.95 10.48 -3.62
N SER A 147 3.79 11.52 -2.79
CA SER A 147 4.87 12.47 -2.51
C SER A 147 6.07 11.78 -1.86
N GLY A 148 5.81 10.87 -0.91
CA GLY A 148 6.85 10.07 -0.27
C GLY A 148 7.63 9.19 -1.25
N GLU A 149 6.92 8.50 -2.15
CA GLU A 149 7.49 7.65 -3.19
C GLU A 149 8.35 8.47 -4.17
N VAL A 150 7.83 9.59 -4.66
CA VAL A 150 8.56 10.49 -5.57
C VAL A 150 9.81 11.08 -4.91
N ILE A 151 9.74 11.54 -3.66
CA ILE A 151 10.90 12.07 -2.94
C ILE A 151 11.96 10.98 -2.73
N THR A 152 11.54 9.77 -2.37
CA THR A 152 12.45 8.62 -2.17
C THR A 152 13.18 8.29 -3.46
N LEU A 153 12.46 8.19 -4.59
CA LEU A 153 13.04 7.96 -5.91
C LEU A 153 13.97 9.11 -6.32
N PHE A 154 13.55 10.35 -6.11
CA PHE A 154 14.35 11.53 -6.44
C PHE A 154 15.67 11.55 -5.66
N LYS A 155 15.64 11.27 -4.35
CA LYS A 155 16.84 11.17 -3.51
C LYS A 155 17.74 10.00 -3.89
N SER A 156 17.22 8.97 -4.54
CA SER A 156 18.02 7.85 -5.06
C SER A 156 18.71 8.15 -6.40
N LEU A 157 18.37 9.24 -7.08
CA LEU A 157 18.93 9.58 -8.40
C LEU A 157 20.46 9.63 -8.45
N PRO A 158 21.19 10.21 -7.47
CA PRO A 158 22.65 10.25 -7.50
C PRO A 158 23.27 8.84 -7.61
N TYR A 159 22.73 7.87 -6.87
CA TYR A 159 23.15 6.47 -6.96
C TYR A 159 22.87 5.91 -8.37
N PHE A 160 21.65 6.07 -8.88
CA PHE A 160 21.26 5.52 -10.18
C PHE A 160 21.90 6.21 -11.40
N ARG A 161 22.59 7.34 -11.23
CA ARG A 161 23.44 7.92 -12.27
C ARG A 161 24.73 7.13 -12.50
N THR A 162 25.19 6.41 -11.49
CA THR A 162 26.42 5.60 -11.54
C THR A 162 26.17 4.17 -12.03
N VAL A 163 24.90 3.72 -11.99
CA VAL A 163 24.49 2.38 -12.43
C VAL A 163 24.05 2.44 -13.89
N THR A 164 24.57 1.56 -14.73
CA THR A 164 24.15 1.43 -16.13
C THR A 164 23.18 0.27 -16.34
N VAL A 165 22.15 0.47 -17.16
CA VAL A 165 21.20 -0.56 -17.57
C VAL A 165 21.71 -1.22 -18.85
N PHE A 166 22.01 -2.52 -18.80
CA PHE A 166 22.59 -3.29 -19.90
C PHE A 166 23.86 -2.67 -20.53
N GLY A 167 24.57 -1.81 -19.80
CA GLY A 167 25.72 -1.06 -20.30
C GLY A 167 25.39 0.06 -21.31
N LEU A 168 24.11 0.35 -21.55
CA LEU A 168 23.69 1.28 -22.60
C LEU A 168 23.43 2.70 -22.10
N PHE A 169 22.76 2.84 -20.96
CA PHE A 169 22.39 4.15 -20.42
C PHE A 169 22.29 4.15 -18.88
N PRO A 170 22.44 5.30 -18.21
CA PRO A 170 22.28 5.41 -16.77
C PRO A 170 20.87 5.02 -16.31
N ALA A 171 20.78 4.21 -15.25
CA ALA A 171 19.52 3.78 -14.63
C ALA A 171 18.66 4.97 -14.17
N SER A 172 19.27 6.13 -13.94
CA SER A 172 18.55 7.38 -13.62
C SER A 172 17.48 7.76 -14.65
N TYR A 173 17.61 7.36 -15.92
CA TYR A 173 16.55 7.62 -16.91
C TYR A 173 15.28 6.81 -16.62
N ILE A 174 15.42 5.57 -16.14
CA ILE A 174 14.28 4.75 -15.71
C ILE A 174 13.62 5.39 -14.48
N ILE A 175 14.42 5.83 -13.51
CA ILE A 175 13.90 6.49 -12.31
C ILE A 175 13.12 7.77 -12.66
N TRP A 176 13.64 8.58 -13.61
CA TRP A 176 12.91 9.73 -14.12
C TRP A 176 11.60 9.35 -14.80
N ALA A 177 11.59 8.31 -15.64
CA ALA A 177 10.38 7.82 -16.27
C ALA A 177 9.34 7.36 -15.23
N LEU A 178 9.78 6.68 -14.16
CA LEU A 178 8.91 6.29 -13.05
C LEU A 178 8.33 7.51 -12.33
N ILE A 179 9.15 8.51 -12.00
CA ILE A 179 8.68 9.77 -11.37
C ILE A 179 7.62 10.45 -12.25
N LEU A 180 7.84 10.53 -13.56
CA LEU A 180 6.89 11.13 -14.49
C LEU A 180 5.59 10.31 -14.61
N TYR A 181 5.67 8.98 -14.49
CA TYR A 181 4.52 8.09 -14.50
C TYR A 181 3.57 8.31 -13.30
N TYR A 182 4.08 8.77 -12.15
CA TYR A 182 3.23 9.09 -10.99
C TYR A 182 2.23 10.21 -11.27
N ILE A 183 2.49 11.13 -12.20
CA ILE A 183 1.60 12.26 -12.51
C ILE A 183 0.25 11.75 -13.08
N PRO A 184 0.20 11.02 -14.21
CA PRO A 184 -1.05 10.47 -14.71
C PRO A 184 -1.64 9.41 -13.77
N GLY A 185 -0.79 8.60 -13.12
CA GLY A 185 -1.22 7.59 -12.17
C GLY A 185 -1.97 8.16 -10.96
N LEU A 186 -1.48 9.28 -10.41
CA LEU A 186 -2.12 10.00 -9.30
C LEU A 186 -3.51 10.48 -9.71
N TYR A 187 -3.64 11.14 -10.87
CA TYR A 187 -4.93 11.65 -11.34
C TYR A 187 -5.96 10.54 -11.55
N MET A 188 -5.59 9.48 -12.28
CA MET A 188 -6.51 8.38 -12.60
C MET A 188 -6.99 7.64 -11.35
N LEU A 189 -6.07 7.27 -10.46
CA LEU A 189 -6.43 6.49 -9.27
C LEU A 189 -7.15 7.34 -8.22
N TYR A 190 -6.80 8.63 -8.09
CA TYR A 190 -7.49 9.53 -7.16
C TYR A 190 -8.93 9.81 -7.57
N THR A 191 -9.18 10.09 -8.85
CA THR A 191 -10.55 10.28 -9.39
C THR A 191 -11.39 9.01 -9.31
N TYR A 192 -10.77 7.85 -9.51
CA TYR A 192 -11.40 6.55 -9.26
C TYR A 192 -11.84 6.39 -7.79
N MET A 193 -10.97 6.72 -6.84
CA MET A 193 -11.27 6.60 -5.40
C MET A 193 -12.38 7.57 -4.95
N LEU A 194 -12.42 8.78 -5.50
CA LEU A 194 -13.54 9.71 -5.29
C LEU A 194 -14.87 9.13 -5.79
N SER A 195 -14.84 8.48 -6.97
CA SER A 195 -16.02 7.80 -7.52
C SER A 195 -16.47 6.64 -6.63
N GLN A 196 -15.53 5.84 -6.13
CA GLN A 196 -15.82 4.74 -5.20
C GLN A 196 -16.40 5.24 -3.87
N ARG A 197 -15.83 6.31 -3.31
CA ARG A 197 -16.34 6.96 -2.10
C ARG A 197 -17.80 7.39 -2.27
N LYS A 198 -18.12 8.08 -3.37
CA LYS A 198 -19.50 8.50 -3.66
C LYS A 198 -20.44 7.31 -3.78
N LYS A 199 -20.01 6.22 -4.41
CA LYS A 199 -20.82 4.99 -4.56
C LYS A 199 -21.12 4.28 -3.24
N VAL A 200 -20.14 4.20 -2.34
CA VAL A 200 -20.26 3.43 -1.09
C VAL A 200 -20.82 4.27 0.06
N LEU A 201 -20.32 5.50 0.25
CA LEU A 201 -20.73 6.37 1.35
C LEU A 201 -21.85 7.35 0.97
N GLY A 202 -22.08 7.59 -0.33
CA GLY A 202 -23.11 8.51 -0.82
C GLY A 202 -24.51 7.91 -0.88
N LYS A 203 -24.68 6.60 -0.69
CA LYS A 203 -26.00 5.98 -0.51
C LYS A 203 -26.52 6.32 0.90
N LYS A 204 -27.19 7.46 1.02
CA LYS A 204 -27.92 7.87 2.22
C LYS A 204 -29.13 6.93 2.39
N ASN A 205 -29.20 6.21 3.51
CA ASN A 205 -30.38 5.54 4.07
C ASN A 205 -31.58 5.28 3.13
N GLU A 206 -31.52 4.21 2.35
CA GLU A 206 -32.71 3.39 2.16
C GLU A 206 -32.51 2.13 3.00
N ASN A 207 -33.32 1.97 4.04
CA ASN A 207 -33.38 0.77 4.87
C ASN A 207 -33.53 -0.47 3.98
N LYS A 208 -32.43 -1.16 3.68
CA LYS A 208 -32.45 -2.54 3.19
C LYS A 208 -31.33 -3.32 3.88
N PRO A 209 -31.63 -4.49 4.48
CA PRO A 209 -30.61 -5.40 4.96
C PRO A 209 -29.66 -5.74 3.81
N VAL A 210 -28.37 -5.83 4.11
CA VAL A 210 -27.26 -5.93 3.14
C VAL A 210 -27.27 -7.25 2.32
N GLU A 211 -28.30 -8.08 2.41
CA GLU A 211 -28.43 -9.37 1.70
C GLU A 211 -28.77 -9.25 0.21
N GLY A 212 -29.10 -8.07 -0.31
CA GLY A 212 -29.58 -7.91 -1.68
C GLY A 212 -28.52 -7.64 -2.77
N LEU A 213 -27.25 -7.45 -2.45
CA LEU A 213 -26.25 -6.94 -3.41
C LEU A 213 -25.39 -7.99 -4.12
N PHE A 214 -25.66 -9.29 -3.94
CA PHE A 214 -24.88 -10.37 -4.58
C PHE A 214 -25.75 -11.46 -5.24
N LYS A 215 -26.83 -11.06 -5.92
CA LYS A 215 -27.48 -11.94 -6.90
C LYS A 215 -27.59 -11.26 -8.26
N LYS A 216 -27.08 -11.98 -9.26
CA LYS A 216 -27.03 -11.73 -10.71
C LYS A 216 -25.96 -10.70 -11.10
N ASP A 217 -25.06 -11.01 -12.02
CA ASP A 217 -25.38 -11.47 -13.37
C ASP A 217 -24.80 -12.84 -13.77
N ASN A 218 -25.53 -13.49 -14.69
CA ASN A 218 -25.33 -14.82 -15.27
C ASN A 218 -23.96 -15.01 -15.93
#